data_AF-J9DHZ5-F1
#
_entry.id   AF-J9DHZ5-F1
#
_cell.length_a   1.000
_cell.length_b   1.000
_cell.length_c   1.000
_cell.angle_alpha   90.00
_cell.angle_beta   90.00
_cell.angle_gamma   90.00
#
_symmetry.space_group_name_H-M   'P 1'
#
loop_
_entity.id
_entity.type
_entity.pdbx_description
1 polymer ?
#
loop_
_entity_poly.entity_id
_entity_poly.type
_entity_poly.pdbx_seq_one_letter_code
_entity_poly.pdbx_strand_id
1 'polypeptide(L)'
;MQMKHTIPKTENFMQNRKIKHQRENTTAKKKILKRSYIYQNLQKACHNLKKKNSLFNQSYKKANDKNINTKTMQLNDETVVSFAQFRDFVPPRDFLLKNICKPFFDHIKGTYVKVSFYNGYAICKIVDIYYDEDYKYEYNKQPFLTDVYLKVQHGIDILKIPVNIISNSKITEEEFARSKINEDYNAIKNHVERIRKLFNRDVTKEEIKIYENEKKKSVCGLQKKVTIYTERLWVKIFENDKDRNYKLADEMYEVYKYLEGNSSKITSREINEIARKYNLKLIDDLDKTMVVVTMYN
;
A
#
# COMPACT_ATOMS: atom_id res chain seq x y z
N MET A 1 21.65 -70.15 -49.52
CA MET A 1 21.50 -69.80 -48.09
C MET A 1 21.97 -68.36 -47.91
N GLN A 2 21.07 -67.38 -47.80
CA GLN A 2 21.41 -65.98 -47.58
C GLN A 2 21.36 -65.68 -46.07
N MET A 3 22.51 -65.45 -45.45
CA MET A 3 22.57 -64.98 -44.06
C MET A 3 22.31 -63.46 -44.05
N LYS A 4 21.18 -63.05 -43.48
CA LYS A 4 20.89 -61.64 -43.18
C LYS A 4 21.60 -61.26 -41.88
N HIS A 5 22.61 -60.38 -41.99
CA HIS A 5 23.20 -59.72 -40.83
C HIS A 5 22.25 -58.65 -40.29
N THR A 6 21.57 -58.96 -39.19
CA THR A 6 20.83 -58.00 -38.38
C THR A 6 21.81 -57.21 -37.50
N ILE A 7 22.06 -55.95 -37.86
CA ILE A 7 22.78 -54.98 -37.02
C ILE A 7 21.93 -54.71 -35.77
N PRO A 8 22.50 -54.75 -34.55
CA PRO A 8 21.72 -54.68 -33.32
C PRO A 8 21.15 -53.27 -33.09
N LYS A 9 19.83 -53.22 -32.86
CA LYS A 9 19.02 -52.01 -32.59
C LYS A 9 19.47 -51.16 -31.38
N THR A 10 20.49 -51.60 -30.65
CA THR A 10 20.98 -50.98 -29.41
C THR A 10 21.91 -49.80 -29.64
N GLU A 11 22.68 -49.76 -30.73
CA GLU A 11 23.61 -48.64 -31.01
C GLU A 11 22.88 -47.35 -31.38
N ASN A 12 21.80 -47.45 -32.15
CA ASN A 12 20.95 -46.32 -32.53
C ASN A 12 20.22 -45.67 -31.33
N PHE A 13 19.98 -46.44 -30.26
CA PHE A 13 19.36 -45.91 -29.04
C PHE A 13 20.34 -45.08 -28.20
N MET A 14 21.60 -45.51 -28.15
CA MET A 14 22.66 -44.83 -27.39
C MET A 14 23.06 -43.48 -28.03
N GLN A 15 23.11 -43.41 -29.37
CA GLN A 15 23.39 -42.14 -30.07
C GLN A 15 22.26 -41.12 -29.89
N ASN A 16 20.99 -41.55 -29.95
CA ASN A 16 19.84 -40.65 -29.74
C ASN A 16 19.75 -40.09 -28.32
N ARG A 17 20.15 -40.86 -27.29
CA ARG A 17 20.26 -40.35 -25.90
C ARG A 17 21.34 -39.27 -25.76
N LYS A 18 22.50 -39.44 -26.40
CA LYS A 18 23.59 -38.43 -26.35
C LYS A 18 23.18 -37.10 -26.99
N ILE A 19 22.49 -37.15 -28.13
CA ILE A 19 22.01 -35.94 -28.84
C ILE A 19 20.95 -35.18 -28.01
N LYS A 20 20.04 -35.91 -27.34
CA LYS A 20 19.01 -35.31 -26.46
C LYS A 20 19.63 -34.58 -25.26
N HIS A 21 20.59 -35.21 -24.58
CA HIS A 21 21.28 -34.59 -23.45
C HIS A 21 22.12 -33.36 -23.83
N GLN A 22 22.75 -33.37 -25.02
CA GLN A 22 23.47 -32.18 -25.51
C GLN A 22 22.53 -31.01 -25.77
N ARG A 23 21.35 -31.25 -26.36
CA ARG A 23 20.34 -30.21 -26.63
C ARG A 23 19.76 -29.60 -25.34
N GLU A 24 19.49 -30.42 -24.34
CA GLU A 24 19.02 -29.99 -23.01
C GLU A 24 20.07 -29.12 -22.31
N ASN A 25 21.35 -29.50 -22.37
CA ASN A 25 22.46 -28.72 -21.80
C ASN A 25 22.65 -27.35 -22.48
N THR A 26 22.52 -27.26 -23.81
CA THR A 26 22.56 -25.95 -24.51
C THR A 26 21.40 -25.04 -24.13
N THR A 27 20.22 -25.61 -23.88
CA THR A 27 19.03 -24.84 -23.51
C THR A 27 19.11 -24.32 -22.07
N ALA A 28 19.66 -25.14 -21.16
CA ALA A 28 19.96 -24.74 -19.78
C ALA A 28 21.02 -23.63 -19.73
N LYS A 29 22.11 -23.74 -20.50
CA LYS A 29 23.15 -22.69 -20.59
C LYS A 29 22.59 -21.36 -21.09
N LYS A 30 21.73 -21.36 -22.12
CA LYS A 30 21.06 -20.12 -22.61
C LYS A 30 20.15 -19.48 -21.56
N LYS A 31 19.44 -20.28 -20.75
CA LYS A 31 18.61 -19.78 -19.64
C LYS A 31 19.46 -19.16 -18.51
N ILE A 32 20.62 -19.74 -18.20
CA ILE A 32 21.55 -19.23 -17.18
C ILE A 32 22.13 -17.87 -17.61
N LEU A 33 22.59 -17.76 -18.87
CA LEU A 33 23.10 -16.48 -19.41
C LEU A 33 22.04 -15.36 -19.37
N LYS A 34 20.79 -15.68 -19.74
CA LYS A 34 19.69 -14.70 -19.71
C LYS A 34 19.38 -14.21 -18.29
N ARG A 35 19.46 -15.10 -17.28
CA ARG A 35 19.31 -14.75 -15.86
C ARG A 35 20.46 -13.88 -15.35
N SER A 36 21.70 -14.19 -15.73
CA SER A 36 22.89 -13.41 -15.36
C SER A 36 22.80 -11.96 -15.86
N TYR A 37 22.33 -11.77 -17.10
CA TYR A 37 22.15 -10.45 -17.71
C TYR A 37 21.09 -9.61 -16.98
N ILE A 38 19.95 -10.22 -16.63
CA ILE A 38 18.88 -9.55 -15.88
C ILE A 38 19.37 -9.12 -14.50
N TYR A 39 20.15 -9.98 -13.82
CA TYR A 39 20.68 -9.70 -12.49
C TYR A 39 21.66 -8.51 -12.49
N GLN A 40 22.55 -8.44 -13.48
CA GLN A 40 23.49 -7.31 -13.62
C GLN A 40 22.76 -5.97 -13.88
N ASN A 41 21.67 -5.97 -14.65
CA ASN A 41 20.88 -4.77 -14.89
C ASN A 41 20.11 -4.32 -13.64
N LEU A 42 19.60 -5.26 -12.84
CA LEU A 42 18.96 -4.95 -11.56
C LEU A 42 19.97 -4.36 -10.55
N GLN A 43 21.19 -4.89 -10.49
CA GLN A 43 22.24 -4.34 -9.63
C GLN A 43 22.61 -2.89 -9.99
N LYS A 44 22.73 -2.58 -11.29
CA LYS A 44 22.98 -1.21 -11.77
C LYS A 44 21.83 -0.25 -11.42
N ALA A 45 20.58 -0.71 -11.56
CA ALA A 45 19.41 0.08 -11.19
C ALA A 45 19.36 0.38 -9.68
N CYS A 46 19.62 -0.62 -8.84
CA CYS A 46 19.70 -0.44 -7.38
C CYS A 46 20.81 0.54 -6.97
N HIS A 47 21.97 0.49 -7.62
CA HIS A 47 23.06 1.43 -7.35
C HIS A 47 22.68 2.89 -7.68
N ASN A 48 22.02 3.11 -8.82
CA ASN A 48 21.54 4.44 -9.23
C ASN A 48 20.46 5.00 -8.29
N LEU A 49 19.58 4.14 -7.77
CA LEU A 49 18.54 4.53 -6.79
C LEU A 49 19.15 4.91 -5.43
N LYS A 50 20.14 4.16 -4.94
CA LYS A 50 20.88 4.50 -3.71
C LYS A 50 21.56 5.86 -3.82
N LYS A 51 22.16 6.17 -4.98
CA LYS A 51 22.80 7.47 -5.23
C LYS A 51 21.76 8.61 -5.20
N LYS A 52 20.59 8.44 -5.81
CA LYS A 52 19.50 9.44 -5.80
C LYS A 52 18.92 9.69 -4.39
N ASN A 53 18.70 8.64 -3.59
CA ASN A 53 18.22 8.80 -2.21
C ASN A 53 19.25 9.49 -1.29
N SER A 54 20.55 9.26 -1.51
CA SER A 54 21.58 9.97 -0.74
C SER A 54 21.56 11.49 -0.98
N LEU A 55 21.32 11.90 -2.23
CA LEU A 55 21.21 13.30 -2.61
C LEU A 55 19.93 13.94 -2.05
N PHE A 56 18.81 13.20 -2.03
CA PHE A 56 17.54 13.67 -1.48
C PHE A 56 17.61 13.91 0.03
N ASN A 57 18.22 12.99 0.79
CA ASN A 57 18.38 13.12 2.24
C ASN A 57 19.35 14.23 2.65
N GLN A 58 20.36 14.52 1.81
CA GLN A 58 21.28 15.65 2.04
C GLN A 58 20.58 17.00 1.88
N SER A 59 19.63 17.11 0.93
CA SER A 59 18.79 18.29 0.76
C SER A 59 17.78 18.48 1.90
N TYR A 60 17.23 17.38 2.45
CA TYR A 60 16.29 17.43 3.57
C TYR A 60 16.93 17.85 4.90
N LYS A 61 18.15 17.38 5.20
CA LYS A 61 18.88 17.81 6.41
C LYS A 61 19.26 19.30 6.37
N LYS A 62 19.67 19.81 5.20
CA LYS A 62 19.98 21.25 5.04
C LYS A 62 18.74 22.17 5.15
N ALA A 63 17.53 21.64 4.97
CA ALA A 63 16.28 22.39 5.12
C ALA A 63 15.78 22.43 6.58
N ASN A 64 16.02 21.37 7.37
CA ASN A 64 15.55 21.31 8.76
C ASN A 64 16.45 22.05 9.76
N ASP A 65 17.77 22.12 9.52
CA ASP A 65 18.68 22.85 10.43
C ASP A 65 18.55 24.38 10.32
N LYS A 66 17.78 24.90 9.34
CA LYS A 66 17.54 26.33 9.15
C LYS A 66 16.22 26.84 9.76
N ASN A 67 15.39 25.98 10.35
CA ASN A 67 14.02 26.36 10.75
C ASN A 67 13.67 26.14 12.23
N ILE A 68 14.68 26.02 13.10
CA ILE A 68 14.49 26.04 14.57
C ILE A 68 15.01 27.37 15.10
N ASN A 69 14.26 28.45 14.82
CA ASN A 69 14.19 29.65 15.66
C ASN A 69 13.29 30.70 14.99
N THR A 70 12.01 30.75 15.37
CA THR A 70 11.27 32.03 15.34
C THR A 70 10.03 31.97 16.23
N LYS A 71 10.13 32.76 17.32
CA LYS A 71 9.13 33.68 17.87
C LYS A 71 7.70 33.17 18.10
N THR A 72 7.40 32.94 19.38
CA THR A 72 6.06 33.11 19.97
C THR A 72 5.60 34.56 19.72
N MET A 73 4.76 34.77 18.71
CA MET A 73 4.01 36.02 18.53
C MET A 73 2.79 35.98 19.45
N GLN A 74 2.66 36.99 20.31
CA GLN A 74 1.42 37.33 20.98
C GLN A 74 0.42 37.75 19.89
N LEU A 75 -0.64 36.95 19.70
CA LEU A 75 -1.78 37.29 18.86
C LEU A 75 -2.69 38.23 19.65
N ASN A 76 -3.06 39.36 19.04
CA ASN A 76 -4.04 40.29 19.59
C ASN A 76 -5.39 39.57 19.78
N ASP A 77 -6.05 39.81 20.92
CA ASP A 77 -7.26 39.10 21.38
C ASP A 77 -8.47 39.16 20.43
N GLU A 78 -8.45 40.00 19.39
CA GLU A 78 -9.57 40.16 18.44
C GLU A 78 -9.66 39.08 17.34
N THR A 79 -8.70 38.15 17.24
CA THR A 79 -8.63 37.16 16.14
C THR A 79 -8.88 35.70 16.53
N VAL A 80 -9.17 35.44 17.80
CA VAL A 80 -9.41 34.07 18.30
C VAL A 80 -10.75 33.56 17.77
N VAL A 81 -10.75 32.38 17.16
CA VAL A 81 -11.96 31.80 16.57
C VAL A 81 -13.01 31.45 17.64
N SER A 82 -14.25 31.87 17.43
CA SER A 82 -15.38 31.50 18.30
C SER A 82 -15.95 30.12 17.93
N PHE A 83 -16.63 29.46 18.89
CA PHE A 83 -17.31 28.18 18.62
C PHE A 83 -18.33 28.28 17.47
N ALA A 84 -19.14 29.35 17.45
CA ALA A 84 -20.16 29.58 16.44
C ALA A 84 -19.56 29.65 15.01
N GLN A 85 -18.36 30.22 14.90
CA GLN A 85 -17.59 30.29 13.66
C GLN A 85 -16.93 28.96 13.30
N PHE A 86 -16.41 28.23 14.29
CA PHE A 86 -15.62 27.02 14.07
C PHE A 86 -16.47 25.79 13.71
N ARG A 87 -17.67 25.66 14.28
CA ARG A 87 -18.49 24.43 14.18
C ARG A 87 -18.80 23.99 12.76
N ASP A 88 -18.83 24.91 11.81
CA ASP A 88 -19.14 24.64 10.40
C ASP A 88 -17.90 24.24 9.59
N PHE A 89 -16.69 24.36 10.14
CA PHE A 89 -15.43 24.09 9.46
C PHE A 89 -14.96 22.65 9.54
N VAL A 90 -15.60 21.84 10.38
CA VAL A 90 -15.18 20.46 10.60
C VAL A 90 -15.99 19.53 9.70
N PRO A 91 -15.35 18.88 8.71
CA PRO A 91 -16.06 17.97 7.82
C PRO A 91 -16.45 16.69 8.57
N PRO A 92 -17.65 16.15 8.28
CA PRO A 92 -18.06 14.86 8.81
C PRO A 92 -17.27 13.71 8.16
N ARG A 93 -17.21 12.55 8.83
CA ARG A 93 -16.59 11.33 8.29
C ARG A 93 -17.08 11.00 6.88
N ASP A 94 -18.37 11.09 6.62
CA ASP A 94 -18.95 10.72 5.32
C ASP A 94 -18.44 11.63 4.19
N PHE A 95 -18.14 12.89 4.49
CA PHE A 95 -17.48 13.79 3.53
C PHE A 95 -16.07 13.29 3.21
N LEU A 96 -15.29 12.88 4.21
CA LEU A 96 -13.94 12.36 3.99
C LEU A 96 -13.98 11.05 3.18
N LEU A 97 -14.82 10.10 3.59
CA LEU A 97 -14.94 8.80 2.93
C LEU A 97 -15.45 8.91 1.48
N LYS A 98 -16.40 9.81 1.21
CA LYS A 98 -16.87 10.09 -0.16
C LYS A 98 -15.75 10.56 -1.08
N ASN A 99 -14.77 11.27 -0.54
CA ASN A 99 -13.72 11.94 -1.32
C ASN A 99 -12.34 11.28 -1.19
N ILE A 100 -12.22 10.17 -0.46
CA ILE A 100 -10.93 9.54 -0.10
C ILE A 100 -10.12 9.07 -1.31
N CYS A 101 -10.80 8.71 -2.41
CA CYS A 101 -10.17 8.27 -3.66
C CYS A 101 -9.88 9.44 -4.63
N LYS A 102 -10.25 10.69 -4.30
CA LYS A 102 -10.01 11.83 -5.20
C LYS A 102 -8.51 12.14 -5.25
N PRO A 103 -7.94 12.50 -6.42
CA PRO A 103 -6.50 12.73 -6.57
C PRO A 103 -5.98 13.90 -5.73
N PHE A 104 -6.86 14.83 -5.37
CA PHE A 104 -6.56 15.99 -4.55
C PHE A 104 -6.99 15.82 -3.08
N PHE A 105 -7.21 14.58 -2.62
CA PHE A 105 -7.55 14.31 -1.22
C PHE A 105 -6.49 14.84 -0.24
N ASP A 106 -5.22 14.87 -0.65
CA ASP A 106 -4.08 15.37 0.13
C ASP A 106 -4.27 16.81 0.62
N HIS A 107 -5.07 17.62 -0.07
CA HIS A 107 -5.33 18.99 0.32
C HIS A 107 -6.09 19.13 1.64
N ILE A 108 -6.72 18.07 2.15
CA ILE A 108 -7.41 18.08 3.46
C ILE A 108 -6.45 18.31 4.64
N LYS A 109 -5.13 18.18 4.44
CA LYS A 109 -4.12 18.53 5.44
C LYS A 109 -4.30 19.98 5.92
N GLY A 110 -4.31 20.16 7.23
CA GLY A 110 -4.59 21.42 7.91
C GLY A 110 -6.05 21.58 8.32
N THR A 111 -6.96 20.72 7.87
CA THR A 111 -8.37 20.74 8.30
C THR A 111 -8.53 20.06 9.66
N TYR A 112 -9.46 20.57 10.47
CA TYR A 112 -9.83 20.00 11.76
C TYR A 112 -10.93 18.95 11.63
N VAL A 113 -10.82 17.85 12.37
CA VAL A 113 -11.78 16.74 12.38
C VAL A 113 -12.15 16.33 13.80
N LYS A 114 -13.39 15.86 13.98
CA LYS A 114 -13.85 15.27 15.24
C LYS A 114 -13.53 13.78 15.27
N VAL A 115 -12.66 13.34 16.17
CA VAL A 115 -12.22 11.95 16.30
C VAL A 115 -12.92 11.28 17.48
N SER A 116 -13.39 10.06 17.29
CA SER A 116 -13.97 9.23 18.35
C SER A 116 -12.87 8.40 19.03
N PHE A 117 -12.60 8.67 20.31
CA PHE A 117 -11.73 7.89 21.17
C PHE A 117 -12.56 7.08 22.17
N TYR A 118 -11.92 6.16 22.89
CA TYR A 118 -12.56 5.36 23.94
C TYR A 118 -13.17 6.24 25.06
N ASN A 119 -12.48 7.34 25.40
CA ASN A 119 -12.89 8.27 26.47
C ASN A 119 -13.74 9.45 25.96
N GLY A 120 -14.35 9.32 24.77
CA GLY A 120 -15.20 10.36 24.16
C GLY A 120 -14.59 10.97 22.90
N TYR A 121 -15.01 12.19 22.56
CA TYR A 121 -14.61 12.84 21.32
C TYR A 121 -13.59 13.95 21.56
N ALA A 122 -12.70 14.15 20.58
CA ALA A 122 -11.77 15.27 20.56
C ALA A 122 -11.62 15.85 19.15
N ILE A 123 -11.33 17.15 19.09
CA ILE A 123 -11.06 17.85 17.85
C ILE A 123 -9.56 17.77 17.58
N CYS A 124 -9.19 17.26 16.41
CA CYS A 124 -7.80 17.06 16.03
C CYS A 124 -7.52 17.70 14.66
N LYS A 125 -6.31 18.22 14.44
CA LYS A 125 -5.90 18.80 13.15
C LYS A 125 -5.26 17.73 12.29
N ILE A 126 -5.68 17.56 11.03
CA ILE A 126 -4.99 16.64 10.10
C ILE A 126 -3.64 17.25 9.74
N VAL A 127 -2.55 16.57 10.09
CA VAL A 127 -1.19 17.00 9.77
C VAL A 127 -0.71 16.33 8.49
N ASP A 128 -1.04 15.05 8.31
CA ASP A 128 -0.54 14.26 7.21
C ASP A 128 -1.47 13.09 6.87
N ILE A 129 -1.25 12.47 5.72
CA ILE A 129 -1.96 11.27 5.25
C ILE A 129 -0.93 10.20 5.00
N TYR A 130 -1.22 8.96 5.38
CA TYR A 130 -0.33 7.83 5.12
C TYR A 130 -1.13 6.57 4.81
N TYR A 131 -0.43 5.54 4.34
CA TYR A 131 -1.01 4.28 3.91
C TYR A 131 -0.53 3.14 4.81
N ASP A 132 -1.45 2.28 5.25
CA ASP A 132 -1.19 1.17 6.18
C ASP A 132 -2.10 -0.04 5.87
N GLU A 133 -2.33 -0.93 6.84
CA GLU A 133 -3.20 -2.10 6.66
C GLU A 133 -4.63 -1.73 6.22
N ASP A 134 -5.14 -2.44 5.20
CA ASP A 134 -6.51 -2.31 4.73
C ASP A 134 -7.52 -2.48 5.89
N TYR A 135 -8.44 -1.53 6.00
CA TYR A 135 -9.60 -1.64 6.86
C TYR A 135 -10.90 -1.48 6.07
N LYS A 136 -11.97 -2.06 6.62
CA LYS A 136 -13.31 -1.94 6.06
C LYS A 136 -13.98 -0.67 6.59
N TYR A 137 -14.68 0.02 5.70
CA TYR A 137 -15.62 1.06 6.09
C TYR A 137 -16.92 0.89 5.30
N GLU A 138 -18.00 1.42 5.86
CA GLU A 138 -19.31 1.45 5.23
C GLU A 138 -19.62 2.88 4.79
N TYR A 139 -20.02 3.05 3.54
CA TYR A 139 -20.51 4.32 3.02
C TYR A 139 -21.75 4.03 2.16
N ASN A 140 -22.86 4.73 2.40
CA ASN A 140 -24.13 4.49 1.73
C ASN A 140 -24.59 3.02 1.76
N LYS A 141 -24.43 2.33 2.89
CA LYS A 141 -24.77 0.89 3.06
C LYS A 141 -23.96 -0.07 2.18
N GLN A 142 -22.87 0.40 1.59
CA GLN A 142 -21.96 -0.43 0.80
C GLN A 142 -20.61 -0.55 1.53
N PRO A 143 -20.05 -1.77 1.63
CA PRO A 143 -18.74 -1.97 2.21
C PRO A 143 -17.65 -1.62 1.19
N PHE A 144 -16.63 -0.92 1.67
CA PHE A 144 -15.43 -0.56 0.91
C PHE A 144 -14.18 -0.94 1.71
N LEU A 145 -13.06 -1.13 0.99
CA LEU A 145 -11.74 -1.26 1.60
C LEU A 145 -10.93 0.00 1.34
N THR A 146 -10.12 0.40 2.31
CA THR A 146 -9.11 1.44 2.14
C THR A 146 -7.95 1.19 3.07
N ASP A 147 -6.77 1.62 2.64
CA ASP A 147 -5.50 1.62 3.37
C ASP A 147 -5.13 3.04 3.84
N VAL A 148 -6.02 4.02 3.69
CA VAL A 148 -5.74 5.44 3.96
C VAL A 148 -5.97 5.77 5.43
N TYR A 149 -4.92 6.25 6.09
CA TYR A 149 -4.95 6.72 7.47
C TYR A 149 -4.57 8.20 7.55
N LEU A 150 -5.03 8.86 8.61
CA LEU A 150 -4.70 10.25 8.92
C LEU A 150 -3.71 10.30 10.08
N LYS A 151 -2.69 11.15 9.96
CA LYS A 151 -1.96 11.63 11.13
C LYS A 151 -2.66 12.88 11.63
N VAL A 152 -3.19 12.82 12.84
CA VAL A 152 -3.90 13.93 13.46
C VAL A 152 -3.13 14.44 14.67
N GLN A 153 -3.09 15.75 14.84
CA GLN A 153 -2.53 16.41 15.99
C GLN A 153 -3.61 16.66 17.04
N HIS A 154 -3.34 16.24 18.27
CA HIS A 154 -4.16 16.51 19.44
C HIS A 154 -3.25 17.07 20.54
N GLY A 155 -3.25 18.40 20.71
CA GLY A 155 -2.26 19.08 21.56
C GLY A 155 -0.84 18.90 21.00
N ILE A 156 0.04 18.28 21.80
CA ILE A 156 1.43 17.99 21.42
C ILE A 156 1.60 16.64 20.71
N ASP A 157 0.60 15.77 20.79
CA ASP A 157 0.68 14.41 20.28
C ASP A 157 0.26 14.33 18.81
N ILE A 158 0.92 13.45 18.07
CA ILE A 158 0.53 13.07 16.72
C ILE A 158 0.06 11.62 16.75
N LEU A 159 -1.24 11.43 16.50
CA LEU A 159 -1.90 10.15 16.50
C LEU A 159 -2.15 9.66 15.08
N LYS A 160 -2.08 8.35 14.93
CA LYS A 160 -2.34 7.61 13.69
C LYS A 160 -3.72 7.00 13.77
N ILE A 161 -4.64 7.41 12.89
CA ILE A 161 -6.03 6.98 12.97
C ILE A 161 -6.60 6.59 11.60
N PRO A 162 -7.43 5.54 11.52
CA PRO A 162 -8.20 5.25 10.32
C PRO A 162 -9.30 6.31 10.12
N VAL A 163 -9.71 6.57 8.89
CA VAL A 163 -10.74 7.57 8.59
C VAL A 163 -12.12 7.19 9.17
N ASN A 164 -12.37 5.90 9.41
CA ASN A 164 -13.67 5.41 9.89
C ASN A 164 -14.02 5.83 11.34
N ILE A 165 -13.02 6.17 12.17
CA ILE A 165 -13.25 6.64 13.56
C ILE A 165 -13.53 8.15 13.64
N ILE A 166 -13.49 8.87 12.52
CA ILE A 166 -13.99 10.24 12.46
C ILE A 166 -15.49 10.22 12.72
N SER A 167 -15.98 11.20 13.48
CA SER A 167 -17.41 11.31 13.82
C SER A 167 -18.18 12.05 12.72
N ASN A 168 -19.43 11.64 12.50
CA ASN A 168 -20.41 12.41 11.72
C ASN A 168 -21.19 13.41 12.60
N SER A 169 -21.08 13.32 13.92
CA SER A 169 -21.80 14.22 14.83
C SER A 169 -21.23 15.62 14.77
N LYS A 170 -22.09 16.62 15.03
CA LYS A 170 -21.66 18.00 15.18
C LYS A 170 -20.74 18.13 16.41
N ILE A 171 -19.86 19.12 16.36
CA ILE A 171 -19.00 19.46 17.49
C ILE A 171 -19.83 20.15 18.58
N THR A 172 -19.52 19.84 19.84
CA THR A 172 -20.07 20.54 21.00
C THR A 172 -19.15 21.66 21.47
N GLU A 173 -19.72 22.65 22.18
CA GLU A 173 -18.93 23.75 22.73
C GLU A 173 -17.88 23.27 23.75
N GLU A 174 -18.19 22.22 24.51
CA GLU A 174 -17.25 21.56 25.43
C GLU A 174 -16.06 20.90 24.71
N GLU A 175 -16.30 20.24 23.57
CA GLU A 175 -15.23 19.69 22.73
C GLU A 175 -14.35 20.80 22.16
N PHE A 176 -14.96 21.92 21.75
CA PHE A 176 -14.24 23.09 21.26
C PHE A 176 -13.38 23.74 22.35
N ALA A 177 -13.95 24.01 23.53
CA ALA A 177 -13.21 24.60 24.64
C ALA A 177 -12.01 23.75 25.08
N ARG A 178 -12.13 22.41 25.08
CA ARG A 178 -11.03 21.49 25.40
C ARG A 178 -9.91 21.49 24.37
N SER A 179 -10.22 21.77 23.10
CA SER A 179 -9.24 21.73 22.00
C SER A 179 -8.22 22.87 22.05
N LYS A 180 -8.52 23.97 22.75
CA LYS A 180 -7.64 25.16 22.89
C LYS A 180 -7.05 25.64 21.56
N ILE A 181 -7.87 25.67 20.51
CA ILE A 181 -7.46 26.11 19.18
C ILE A 181 -7.08 27.59 19.23
N ASN A 182 -5.80 27.87 18.98
CA ASN A 182 -5.24 29.22 18.93
C ASN A 182 -4.71 29.51 17.52
N GLU A 183 -5.62 29.53 16.55
CA GLU A 183 -5.31 29.83 15.16
C GLU A 183 -6.15 31.02 14.69
N ASP A 184 -5.60 31.78 13.74
CA ASP A 184 -6.30 32.89 13.09
C ASP A 184 -7.56 32.37 12.37
N TYR A 185 -8.71 32.94 12.73
CA TYR A 185 -9.99 32.63 12.11
C TYR A 185 -9.95 32.77 10.58
N ASN A 186 -9.30 33.82 10.06
CA ASN A 186 -9.26 34.06 8.61
C ASN A 186 -8.45 32.98 7.90
N ALA A 187 -7.33 32.54 8.49
CA ALA A 187 -6.55 31.41 7.96
C ALA A 187 -7.38 30.12 7.90
N ILE A 188 -8.11 29.77 8.97
CA ILE A 188 -8.99 28.59 8.99
C ILE A 188 -10.09 28.72 7.93
N LYS A 189 -10.79 29.86 7.91
CA LYS A 189 -11.89 30.12 6.97
C LYS A 189 -11.43 29.99 5.52
N ASN A 190 -10.35 30.68 5.15
CA ASN A 190 -9.79 30.66 3.80
C ASN A 190 -9.36 29.24 3.39
N HIS A 191 -8.75 28.49 4.33
CA HIS A 191 -8.39 27.09 4.09
C HIS A 191 -9.63 26.25 3.78
N VAL A 192 -10.66 26.32 4.63
CA VAL A 192 -11.89 25.52 4.49
C VAL A 192 -12.65 25.88 3.21
N GLU A 193 -12.76 27.16 2.88
CA GLU A 193 -13.39 27.59 1.63
C GLU A 193 -12.67 27.05 0.40
N ARG A 194 -11.33 27.05 0.42
CA ARG A 194 -10.51 26.44 -0.64
C ARG A 194 -10.79 24.94 -0.76
N ILE A 195 -10.88 24.22 0.36
CA ILE A 195 -11.23 22.79 0.37
C ILE A 195 -12.64 22.56 -0.17
N ARG A 196 -13.63 23.32 0.27
CA ARG A 196 -15.00 23.20 -0.23
C ARG A 196 -15.07 23.44 -1.74
N LYS A 197 -14.41 24.48 -2.25
CA LYS A 197 -14.32 24.75 -3.70
C LYS A 197 -13.65 23.59 -4.44
N LEU A 198 -12.52 23.10 -3.92
CA LEU A 198 -11.76 22.02 -4.55
C LEU A 198 -12.51 20.68 -4.54
N PHE A 199 -13.26 20.37 -3.50
CA PHE A 199 -13.96 19.10 -3.37
C PHE A 199 -15.33 19.09 -4.05
N ASN A 200 -15.91 20.27 -4.30
CA ASN A 200 -17.17 20.42 -5.03
C ASN A 200 -16.99 20.62 -6.54
N ARG A 201 -15.78 20.88 -7.04
CA ARG A 201 -15.55 20.97 -8.49
C ARG A 201 -15.69 19.62 -9.17
N ASP A 202 -15.98 19.66 -10.46
CA ASP A 202 -15.92 18.49 -11.31
C ASP A 202 -14.48 18.01 -11.51
N VAL A 203 -14.35 16.68 -11.53
CA VAL A 203 -13.08 15.98 -11.75
C VAL A 203 -12.77 16.03 -13.25
N THR A 204 -11.55 16.41 -13.65
CA THR A 204 -11.20 16.46 -15.07
C THR A 204 -11.12 15.07 -15.70
N LYS A 205 -11.08 14.97 -17.03
CA LYS A 205 -10.99 13.67 -17.73
C LYS A 205 -9.73 12.89 -17.34
N GLU A 206 -8.62 13.57 -17.13
CA GLU A 206 -7.36 12.99 -16.69
C GLU A 206 -7.47 12.48 -15.24
N GLU A 207 -8.08 13.28 -14.38
CA GLU A 207 -8.29 12.94 -12.97
C GLU A 207 -9.32 11.82 -12.78
N ILE A 208 -10.31 11.69 -13.67
CA ILE A 208 -11.29 10.60 -13.67
C ILE A 208 -10.56 9.26 -13.80
N LYS A 209 -9.56 9.16 -14.68
CA LYS A 209 -8.77 7.93 -14.82
C LYS A 209 -8.05 7.56 -13.53
N ILE A 210 -7.48 8.55 -12.84
CA ILE A 210 -6.80 8.35 -11.55
C ILE A 210 -7.82 7.93 -10.48
N TYR A 211 -8.91 8.67 -10.36
CA TYR A 211 -10.00 8.40 -9.42
C TYR A 211 -10.61 7.00 -9.62
N GLU A 212 -10.89 6.59 -10.86
CA GLU A 212 -11.39 5.26 -11.17
C GLU A 212 -10.37 4.17 -10.86
N ASN A 213 -9.07 4.42 -11.10
CA ASN A 213 -8.03 3.48 -10.74
C ASN A 213 -7.89 3.32 -9.21
N GLU A 214 -7.94 4.42 -8.45
CA GLU A 214 -7.91 4.38 -6.99
C GLU A 214 -9.17 3.72 -6.42
N LYS A 215 -10.35 4.05 -6.94
CA LYS A 215 -11.61 3.39 -6.57
C LYS A 215 -11.60 1.91 -6.93
N LYS A 216 -11.03 1.54 -8.08
CA LYS A 216 -10.79 0.13 -8.42
C LYS A 216 -9.85 -0.49 -7.41
N LYS A 217 -8.72 0.12 -7.01
CA LYS A 217 -7.85 -0.43 -5.94
C LYS A 217 -8.59 -0.58 -4.61
N SER A 218 -9.46 0.36 -4.24
CA SER A 218 -10.24 0.33 -3.00
C SER A 218 -11.32 -0.78 -2.99
N VAL A 219 -11.80 -1.20 -4.17
CA VAL A 219 -12.76 -2.31 -4.33
C VAL A 219 -12.04 -3.64 -4.69
N CYS A 220 -10.91 -3.57 -5.37
CA CYS A 220 -10.15 -4.65 -6.01
C CYS A 220 -8.85 -4.99 -5.26
N GLY A 221 -8.56 -4.36 -4.11
CA GLY A 221 -7.39 -4.66 -3.29
C GLY A 221 -7.35 -6.14 -2.90
N LEU A 222 -8.51 -6.73 -2.63
CA LEU A 222 -8.66 -8.16 -2.40
C LEU A 222 -8.37 -8.99 -3.65
N GLN A 223 -8.95 -8.65 -4.80
CA GLN A 223 -8.70 -9.40 -6.04
C GLN A 223 -7.22 -9.34 -6.44
N LYS A 224 -6.59 -8.17 -6.29
CA LYS A 224 -5.16 -7.98 -6.54
C LYS A 224 -4.31 -8.78 -5.54
N LYS A 225 -4.69 -8.82 -4.26
CA LYS A 225 -4.05 -9.68 -3.25
C LYS A 225 -4.19 -11.16 -3.60
N VAL A 226 -5.39 -11.60 -4.01
CA VAL A 226 -5.65 -12.96 -4.50
C VAL A 226 -4.74 -13.25 -5.69
N THR A 227 -4.70 -12.40 -6.72
CA THR A 227 -3.83 -12.59 -7.90
C THR A 227 -2.36 -12.69 -7.51
N ILE A 228 -1.83 -11.76 -6.70
CA ILE A 228 -0.42 -11.75 -6.28
C ILE A 228 -0.08 -13.01 -5.48
N TYR A 229 -0.92 -13.42 -4.54
CA TYR A 229 -0.65 -14.62 -3.75
C TYR A 229 -0.83 -15.90 -4.57
N THR A 230 -1.79 -15.96 -5.49
CA THR A 230 -1.93 -17.08 -6.42
C THR A 230 -0.68 -17.24 -7.30
N GLU A 231 -0.15 -16.15 -7.85
CA GLU A 231 1.11 -16.18 -8.62
C GLU A 231 2.31 -16.62 -7.77
N ARG A 232 2.41 -16.15 -6.52
CA ARG A 232 3.51 -16.56 -5.62
C ARG A 232 3.39 -17.99 -5.14
N LEU A 233 2.18 -18.46 -4.89
CA LEU A 233 1.91 -19.85 -4.55
C LEU A 233 2.36 -20.75 -5.70
N TRP A 234 2.08 -20.35 -6.95
CA TRP A 234 2.58 -21.02 -8.15
C TRP A 234 4.11 -21.12 -8.19
N VAL A 235 4.81 -20.03 -7.90
CA VAL A 235 6.29 -20.04 -7.81
C VAL A 235 6.78 -21.01 -6.72
N LYS A 236 6.16 -21.00 -5.52
CA LYS A 236 6.55 -21.89 -4.43
C LYS A 236 6.29 -23.37 -4.71
N ILE A 237 5.24 -23.70 -5.46
CA ILE A 237 4.98 -25.07 -5.94
C ILE A 237 6.20 -25.55 -6.75
N PHE A 238 6.66 -24.75 -7.73
CA PHE A 238 7.84 -25.12 -8.53
C PHE A 238 9.15 -25.16 -7.75
N GLU A 239 9.32 -24.33 -6.72
CA GLU A 239 10.49 -24.39 -5.84
C GLU A 239 10.49 -25.71 -5.05
N ASN A 240 9.37 -26.07 -4.44
CA ASN A 240 9.23 -27.33 -3.69
C ASN A 240 9.37 -28.56 -4.59
N ASP A 241 8.86 -28.53 -5.83
CA ASP A 241 9.04 -29.61 -6.79
C ASP A 241 10.52 -29.86 -7.14
N LYS A 242 11.31 -28.77 -7.27
CA LYS A 242 12.76 -28.89 -7.52
C LYS A 242 13.50 -29.44 -6.31
N ASP A 243 13.08 -29.01 -5.12
CA ASP A 243 13.64 -29.45 -3.85
C ASP A 243 13.13 -30.85 -3.43
N ARG A 244 12.32 -31.50 -4.29
CA ARG A 244 11.71 -32.82 -4.10
C ARG A 244 10.77 -32.92 -2.89
N ASN A 245 10.22 -31.78 -2.46
CA ASN A 245 9.21 -31.69 -1.42
C ASN A 245 7.80 -31.82 -2.02
N TYR A 246 7.52 -32.95 -2.66
CA TYR A 246 6.30 -33.18 -3.44
C TYR A 246 5.03 -33.07 -2.60
N LYS A 247 5.07 -33.52 -1.34
CA LYS A 247 3.91 -33.43 -0.44
C LYS A 247 3.45 -31.99 -0.21
N LEU A 248 4.39 -31.06 -0.03
CA LEU A 248 4.06 -29.64 0.16
C LEU A 248 3.65 -28.99 -1.16
N ALA A 249 4.27 -29.39 -2.28
CA ALA A 249 3.91 -28.90 -3.61
C ALA A 249 2.46 -29.30 -3.99
N ASP A 250 2.07 -30.55 -3.75
CA ASP A 250 0.70 -31.05 -3.97
C ASP A 250 -0.31 -30.31 -3.09
N GLU A 251 0.01 -30.10 -1.82
CA GLU A 251 -0.85 -29.34 -0.90
C GLU A 251 -1.04 -27.89 -1.37
N MET A 252 0.05 -27.21 -1.77
CA MET A 252 -0.02 -25.86 -2.31
C MET A 252 -0.79 -25.80 -3.64
N TYR A 253 -0.71 -26.84 -4.47
CA TYR A 253 -1.43 -26.93 -5.73
C TYR A 253 -2.95 -27.02 -5.55
N GLU A 254 -3.42 -27.76 -4.55
CA GLU A 254 -4.84 -27.79 -4.20
C GLU A 254 -5.34 -26.44 -3.69
N VAL A 255 -4.51 -25.72 -2.92
CA VAL A 255 -4.82 -24.35 -2.51
C VAL A 255 -4.84 -23.39 -3.71
N TYR A 256 -3.92 -23.55 -4.66
CA TYR A 256 -3.92 -22.77 -5.91
C TYR A 256 -5.24 -22.95 -6.68
N LYS A 257 -5.68 -24.21 -6.88
CA LYS A 257 -6.96 -24.50 -7.55
C LYS A 257 -8.15 -23.89 -6.83
N TYR A 258 -8.16 -23.97 -5.49
CA TYR A 258 -9.19 -23.33 -4.69
C TYR A 258 -9.22 -21.80 -4.91
N LEU A 259 -8.06 -21.14 -4.92
CA LEU A 259 -7.95 -19.70 -5.16
C LEU A 259 -8.41 -19.31 -6.57
N GLU A 260 -8.06 -20.09 -7.58
CA GLU A 260 -8.45 -19.86 -8.97
C GLU A 260 -9.97 -20.01 -9.15
N GLY A 261 -10.54 -21.10 -8.64
CA GLY A 261 -11.98 -21.41 -8.76
C GLY A 261 -12.91 -20.55 -7.89
N ASN A 262 -12.39 -19.95 -6.81
CA ASN A 262 -13.18 -19.15 -5.86
C ASN A 262 -12.72 -17.69 -5.77
N SER A 263 -11.95 -17.21 -6.75
CA SER A 263 -11.31 -15.88 -6.71
C SER A 263 -12.26 -14.71 -6.42
N SER A 264 -13.54 -14.81 -6.81
CA SER A 264 -14.57 -13.79 -6.57
C SER A 264 -15.31 -13.91 -5.23
N LYS A 265 -15.13 -15.03 -4.52
CA LYS A 265 -15.83 -15.35 -3.24
C LYS A 265 -14.89 -15.34 -2.04
N ILE A 266 -13.58 -15.34 -2.27
CA ILE A 266 -12.55 -15.33 -1.23
C ILE A 266 -12.58 -14.04 -0.44
N THR A 267 -12.43 -14.16 0.88
CA THR A 267 -12.36 -13.04 1.81
C THR A 267 -10.92 -12.65 2.13
N SER A 268 -10.70 -11.41 2.60
CA SER A 268 -9.38 -10.95 3.07
C SER A 268 -8.81 -11.78 4.22
N ARG A 269 -9.66 -12.41 5.02
CA ARG A 269 -9.23 -13.26 6.13
C ARG A 269 -8.62 -14.57 5.60
N GLU A 270 -9.33 -15.26 4.73
CA GLU A 270 -8.89 -16.53 4.13
C GLU A 270 -7.59 -16.35 3.35
N ILE A 271 -7.49 -15.31 2.52
CA ILE A 271 -6.29 -15.05 1.71
C ILE A 271 -5.05 -14.73 2.57
N ASN A 272 -5.24 -14.06 3.72
CA ASN A 272 -4.17 -13.76 4.66
C ASN A 272 -3.76 -14.98 5.51
N GLU A 273 -4.69 -15.90 5.80
CA GLU A 273 -4.36 -17.18 6.45
C GLU A 273 -3.52 -18.06 5.52
N ILE A 274 -3.88 -18.14 4.24
CA ILE A 274 -3.10 -18.84 3.20
C ILE A 274 -1.71 -18.21 3.06
N ALA A 275 -1.62 -16.89 2.98
CA ALA A 275 -0.35 -16.19 2.86
C ALA A 275 0.57 -16.46 4.05
N ARG A 276 0.04 -16.45 5.29
CA ARG A 276 0.80 -16.77 6.50
C ARG A 276 1.27 -18.22 6.51
N LYS A 277 0.37 -19.17 6.21
CA LYS A 277 0.69 -20.60 6.19
C LYS A 277 1.85 -20.92 5.25
N TYR A 278 1.87 -20.30 4.08
CA TYR A 278 2.90 -20.53 3.06
C TYR A 278 3.96 -19.45 3.00
N ASN A 279 4.02 -18.53 3.96
CA ASN A 279 4.97 -17.41 3.99
C ASN A 279 5.06 -16.68 2.63
N LEU A 280 3.91 -16.29 2.09
CA LEU A 280 3.77 -15.46 0.89
C LEU A 280 3.76 -13.99 1.33
N LYS A 281 4.63 -13.17 0.73
CA LYS A 281 4.74 -11.73 1.05
C LYS A 281 4.03 -10.89 -0.01
N LEU A 282 3.62 -9.66 0.29
CA LEU A 282 3.21 -8.70 -0.75
C LEU A 282 4.44 -8.10 -1.43
N ILE A 283 4.28 -7.51 -2.61
CA ILE A 283 5.39 -6.90 -3.36
C ILE A 283 5.99 -5.74 -2.57
N ASP A 284 5.19 -4.99 -1.82
CA ASP A 284 5.64 -3.88 -0.97
C ASP A 284 6.39 -4.35 0.31
N ASP A 285 6.21 -5.61 0.73
CA ASP A 285 6.95 -6.20 1.86
C ASP A 285 8.38 -6.63 1.50
N LEU A 286 8.71 -6.75 0.21
CA LEU A 286 10.09 -7.06 -0.22
C LEU A 286 11.02 -5.86 -0.04
N ASP A 287 10.50 -4.63 -0.18
CA ASP A 287 11.27 -3.41 0.09
C ASP A 287 11.55 -3.21 1.59
N LYS A 288 10.71 -3.77 2.48
CA LYS A 288 10.95 -3.79 3.94
C LYS A 288 11.77 -5.00 4.40
N THR A 289 11.63 -6.17 3.78
CA THR A 289 12.32 -7.39 4.26
C THR A 289 13.78 -7.51 3.84
N MET A 290 14.31 -6.62 3.00
CA MET A 290 15.77 -6.45 2.87
C MET A 290 16.42 -5.68 4.05
N VAL A 291 15.64 -5.19 5.03
CA VAL A 291 16.16 -4.46 6.21
C VAL A 291 16.35 -5.35 7.45
N VAL A 292 15.91 -6.61 7.45
CA VAL A 292 15.93 -7.45 8.69
C VAL A 292 16.84 -8.70 8.59
N VAL A 293 17.51 -8.94 7.46
CA VAL A 293 18.50 -10.04 7.36
C VAL A 293 19.91 -9.47 7.32
N THR A 294 20.32 -8.83 8.42
CA THR A 294 21.73 -8.60 8.81
C THR A 294 21.77 -8.05 10.24
N MET A 295 21.22 -8.81 11.17
CA MET A 295 21.56 -8.70 12.59
C MET A 295 21.58 -10.11 13.17
N TYR A 296 22.54 -10.91 12.74
CA TYR A 296 23.18 -12.00 13.48
C TYR A 296 24.35 -12.48 12.61
N ASN A 297 25.49 -11.83 12.84
CA ASN A 297 26.85 -12.36 12.83
C ASN A 297 27.76 -11.24 13.34
#